data_AF-A0A7X3ZC61-F1
#
_entry.id   AF-A0A7X3ZC61-F1
#
_cell.length_a   1.000
_cell.length_b   1.000
_cell.length_c   1.000
_cell.angle_alpha   90.00
_cell.angle_beta   90.00
_cell.angle_gamma   90.00
#
_symmetry.space_group_name_H-M   'P 1'
#
loop_
_entity.id
_entity.type
_entity.pdbx_description
1 polymer ?
#
loop_
_entity_poly.entity_id
_entity_poly.type
_entity_poly.pdbx_seq_one_letter_code
_entity_poly.pdbx_strand_id
1 'polypeptide(L)'
;MWRPSALKSRHTNKLFNRRLICVLLKIVDPQYTSQRCSQCGHVERGNRSCQARFCCKQCGHQAHADCNAARNIRARALVNAPIVSAYAAAAG
;
A
#
# COMPACT_ATOMS: atom_id res chain seq x y z
N MET A 1 7.74 -12.74 -24.52
CA MET A 1 9.07 -12.77 -23.87
C MET A 1 9.32 -11.40 -23.22
N TRP A 2 8.96 -11.24 -21.95
CA TRP A 2 9.02 -9.95 -21.22
C TRP A 2 10.44 -9.71 -20.68
N ARG A 3 11.06 -8.56 -21.00
CA ARG A 3 12.44 -8.20 -20.61
C ARG A 3 12.42 -7.19 -19.42
N PRO A 4 12.96 -7.50 -18.24
CA PRO A 4 12.71 -6.74 -17.00
C PRO A 4 13.73 -5.64 -16.65
N SER A 5 14.25 -4.86 -17.61
CA SER A 5 15.41 -3.96 -17.34
C SER A 5 15.19 -2.45 -17.47
N ALA A 6 13.96 -1.94 -17.60
CA ALA A 6 13.75 -0.48 -17.80
C ALA A 6 12.59 0.14 -16.99
N LEU A 7 12.38 -0.27 -15.74
CA LEU A 7 11.40 0.37 -14.85
C LEU A 7 11.97 0.64 -13.44
N LYS A 8 13.15 1.26 -13.36
CA LYS A 8 13.73 1.73 -12.09
C LYS A 8 14.22 3.19 -12.18
N SER A 9 13.41 4.12 -12.70
CA SER A 9 13.81 5.55 -12.66
C SER A 9 12.72 6.61 -12.78
N ARG A 10 11.41 6.29 -12.78
CA ARG A 10 10.36 7.32 -13.02
C ARG A 10 9.54 7.77 -11.80
N HIS A 11 9.82 7.29 -10.59
CA HIS A 11 9.11 7.73 -9.37
C HIS A 11 10.01 8.22 -8.23
N THR A 12 11.17 8.78 -8.57
CA THR A 12 11.97 9.54 -7.61
C THR A 12 12.26 10.90 -8.22
N ASN A 13 11.82 11.96 -7.56
CA ASN A 13 11.99 13.39 -7.90
C ASN A 13 11.04 13.99 -8.94
N LYS A 14 9.81 14.27 -8.52
CA LYS A 14 9.09 15.48 -8.94
C LYS A 14 8.79 16.31 -7.69
N LEU A 15 9.73 17.18 -7.33
CA LEU A 15 9.53 18.21 -6.32
C LEU A 15 8.50 19.21 -6.86
N PHE A 16 7.27 19.13 -6.36
CA PHE A 16 6.22 20.08 -6.71
C PHE A 16 6.23 21.24 -5.72
N ASN A 17 6.72 22.38 -6.19
CA ASN A 17 6.96 23.58 -5.42
C ASN A 17 5.65 24.36 -5.20
N ARG A 18 4.92 24.10 -4.09
CA ARG A 18 3.91 25.02 -3.55
C ARG A 18 3.53 24.67 -2.10
N ARG A 19 3.91 25.52 -1.14
CA ARG A 19 3.43 25.61 0.26
C ARG A 19 3.36 24.25 1.00
N LEU A 20 4.51 23.83 1.53
CA LEU A 20 4.71 22.55 2.21
C LEU A 20 3.88 22.43 3.50
N ILE A 21 2.74 21.75 3.41
CA ILE A 21 2.23 20.96 4.53
C ILE A 21 3.15 19.73 4.56
N CYS A 22 4.08 19.66 5.52
CA CYS A 22 4.97 18.52 5.68
C CYS A 22 4.17 17.30 6.18
N VAL A 23 3.52 16.59 5.26
CA VAL A 23 2.92 15.29 5.55
C VAL A 23 4.04 14.27 5.62
N LEU A 24 4.16 13.59 6.76
CA LEU A 24 5.13 12.51 6.95
C LEU A 24 4.83 11.36 5.97
N LEU A 25 5.79 11.05 5.09
CA LEU A 25 5.69 9.90 4.20
C LEU A 25 6.23 8.64 4.89
N LYS A 26 5.42 7.59 4.96
CA LYS A 26 5.83 6.25 5.40
C LYS A 26 5.80 5.29 4.22
N ILE A 27 6.97 4.74 3.88
CA ILE A 27 7.08 3.69 2.86
C ILE A 27 6.68 2.36 3.50
N VAL A 28 5.77 1.63 2.85
CA VAL A 28 5.38 0.26 3.22
C VAL A 28 5.76 -0.70 2.10
N ASP A 29 6.06 -1.95 2.45
CA ASP A 29 6.31 -2.99 1.45
C ASP A 29 5.06 -3.20 0.57
N PRO A 30 5.15 -3.03 -0.77
CA PRO A 30 3.99 -3.11 -1.65
C PRO A 30 3.58 -4.55 -1.98
N GLN A 31 4.39 -5.56 -1.61
CA GLN A 31 4.17 -6.93 -2.06
C GLN A 31 2.82 -7.49 -1.60
N TYR A 32 2.10 -8.13 -2.53
CA TYR A 32 0.80 -8.79 -2.35
C TYR A 32 -0.36 -7.89 -1.88
N THR A 33 -0.18 -6.58 -1.81
CA THR A 33 -1.24 -5.63 -1.41
C THR A 33 -2.42 -5.58 -2.38
N SER A 34 -2.19 -5.89 -3.65
CA SER A 34 -3.22 -5.94 -4.70
C SER A 34 -3.96 -7.29 -4.79
N GLN A 35 -3.45 -8.33 -4.13
CA GLN A 35 -4.00 -9.70 -4.14
C GLN A 35 -4.65 -10.07 -2.80
N ARG A 36 -4.25 -9.40 -1.72
CA ARG A 36 -4.81 -9.57 -0.38
C ARG A 36 -6.23 -9.00 -0.30
N CYS A 37 -7.16 -9.72 0.30
CA CYS A 37 -8.45 -9.19 0.68
C CYS A 37 -8.33 -8.31 1.94
N SER A 38 -8.84 -7.09 1.88
CA SER A 38 -8.88 -6.18 3.04
C SER A 38 -9.86 -6.62 4.15
N GLN A 39 -10.80 -7.52 3.85
CA GLN A 39 -11.78 -8.03 4.83
C GLN A 39 -11.29 -9.27 5.57
N CYS A 40 -10.87 -10.31 4.83
CA CYS A 40 -10.50 -11.60 5.43
C CYS A 40 -8.99 -11.90 5.40
N GLY A 41 -8.19 -11.09 4.71
CA GLY A 41 -6.74 -11.31 4.60
C GLY A 41 -6.30 -12.37 3.59
N HIS A 42 -7.23 -13.08 2.92
CA HIS A 42 -6.92 -14.07 1.88
C HIS A 42 -6.08 -13.48 0.75
N VAL A 43 -5.00 -14.16 0.36
CA VAL A 43 -4.13 -13.73 -0.74
C VAL A 43 -4.23 -14.75 -1.86
N GLU A 44 -4.75 -14.31 -3.00
CA GLU A 44 -4.85 -15.17 -4.16
C GLU A 44 -4.74 -14.33 -5.44
N ARG A 45 -4.05 -14.87 -6.44
CA ARG A 45 -3.88 -14.20 -7.74
C ARG A 45 -5.21 -13.94 -8.43
N GLY A 46 -6.17 -14.86 -8.27
CA GLY A 46 -7.52 -14.78 -8.84
C GLY A 46 -8.44 -13.75 -8.16
N ASN A 47 -8.03 -13.16 -7.04
CA ASN A 47 -8.83 -12.14 -6.36
C ASN A 47 -8.94 -10.83 -7.16
N ARG A 48 -7.97 -10.56 -8.05
CA ARG A 48 -7.98 -9.42 -8.96
C ARG A 48 -8.13 -9.91 -10.39
N SER A 49 -9.36 -9.86 -10.91
CA SER A 49 -9.67 -10.32 -12.27
C SER A 49 -9.31 -9.29 -13.35
N CYS A 50 -9.37 -7.99 -13.04
CA CYS A 50 -8.96 -6.92 -13.95
C CYS A 50 -8.41 -5.71 -13.18
N GLN A 51 -8.00 -4.67 -13.91
CA GLN A 51 -7.43 -3.47 -13.29
C GLN A 51 -8.38 -2.85 -12.26
N ALA A 52 -9.68 -2.75 -12.59
CA ALA A 52 -10.68 -2.06 -11.79
C ALA A 52 -11.38 -2.96 -10.76
N ARG A 53 -11.52 -4.27 -11.01
CA ARG A 53 -12.36 -5.15 -10.18
C ARG A 53 -11.54 -6.06 -9.28
N PHE A 54 -11.96 -6.13 -8.03
CA PHE A 54 -11.50 -7.09 -7.05
C PHE A 54 -12.69 -7.90 -6.52
N CYS A 55 -12.54 -9.23 -6.46
CA CYS A 55 -13.51 -10.15 -5.87
C CYS A 55 -12.75 -11.24 -5.11
N CYS A 56 -12.86 -11.23 -3.78
CA CYS A 56 -12.20 -12.24 -2.97
C CYS A 56 -12.86 -13.61 -3.18
N LYS A 57 -12.06 -14.61 -3.53
CA LYS A 57 -12.53 -15.99 -3.74
C LYS A 57 -12.88 -16.74 -2.46
N GLN A 58 -12.41 -16.28 -1.30
CA GLN A 58 -12.72 -16.89 -0.01
C GLN A 58 -13.98 -16.31 0.64
N CYS A 59 -14.13 -14.98 0.69
CA CYS A 59 -15.25 -14.34 1.40
C CYS A 59 -16.26 -13.62 0.50
N GLY A 60 -16.06 -13.62 -0.82
CA GLY A 60 -16.94 -12.95 -1.78
C GLY A 60 -16.88 -11.42 -1.76
N HIS A 61 -15.96 -10.81 -1.00
CA HIS A 61 -15.85 -9.35 -0.93
C HIS A 61 -15.53 -8.74 -2.29
N GLN A 62 -16.38 -7.82 -2.74
CA GLN A 62 -16.23 -7.09 -4.00
C GLN A 62 -15.91 -5.62 -3.74
N ALA A 63 -14.93 -5.09 -4.46
CA ALA A 63 -14.55 -3.69 -4.38
C ALA A 63 -13.82 -3.26 -5.66
N HIS A 64 -13.61 -1.95 -5.81
CA HIS A 64 -12.61 -1.47 -6.76
C HIS A 64 -11.21 -1.93 -6.29
N ALA A 65 -10.38 -2.41 -7.22
CA ALA A 65 -9.07 -2.98 -6.87
C ALA A 65 -8.17 -1.97 -6.15
N ASP A 66 -8.19 -0.70 -6.58
CA ASP A 66 -7.41 0.37 -5.95
C ASP A 66 -7.92 0.70 -4.54
N CYS A 67 -9.24 0.66 -4.32
CA CYS A 67 -9.82 0.86 -2.98
C CYS A 67 -9.41 -0.26 -2.03
N ASN A 68 -9.45 -1.52 -2.49
CA ASN A 68 -8.99 -2.66 -1.70
C ASN A 68 -7.48 -2.56 -1.39
N ALA A 69 -6.66 -2.21 -2.39
CA ALA A 69 -5.23 -2.02 -2.21
C ALA A 69 -4.91 -0.88 -1.23
N ALA A 70 -5.63 0.25 -1.31
CA ALA A 70 -5.48 1.38 -0.38
C ALA A 70 -5.80 0.97 1.06
N ARG A 71 -6.85 0.15 1.29
CA ARG A 71 -7.15 -0.40 2.62
C ARG A 71 -6.05 -1.31 3.13
N ASN A 72 -5.48 -2.17 2.28
CA ASN A 72 -4.35 -3.03 2.65
C ASN A 72 -3.09 -2.21 3.00
N ILE A 73 -2.80 -1.14 2.24
CA ILE A 73 -1.70 -0.21 2.53
C ILE A 73 -1.95 0.49 3.87
N ARG A 74 -3.16 1.01 4.09
CA ARG A 74 -3.55 1.62 5.37
C ARG A 74 -3.37 0.67 6.54
N ALA A 75 -3.74 -0.60 6.40
CA ALA A 75 -3.57 -1.59 7.46
C ALA A 75 -2.09 -1.89 7.77
N ARG A 76 -1.18 -1.73 6.80
CA ARG A 76 0.27 -1.90 7.00
C ARG A 76 0.95 -0.64 7.51
N ALA A 77 0.39 0.53 7.21
CA ALA A 77 0.92 1.80 7.67
C ALA A 77 0.47 2.04 9.12
N LEU A 78 1.42 2.07 10.06
CA LEU A 78 1.19 2.55 11.42
C LEU A 78 0.96 4.06 11.39
N VAL A 79 -0.23 4.48 10.97
CA VAL A 79 -0.56 5.89 10.69
C VAL A 79 -0.87 6.73 11.95
N ASN A 80 -1.00 6.08 13.11
CA ASN A 80 -1.24 6.73 14.40
C ASN A 80 -0.14 6.38 15.41
N ALA A 81 1.13 6.34 15.00
CA ALA A 81 2.21 6.27 15.98
C ALA A 81 2.18 7.56 16.82
N PRO A 82 2.04 7.48 18.15
CA PRO A 82 2.06 8.68 18.97
C PRO A 82 3.45 9.33 18.82
N ILE A 83 3.46 10.66 18.59
CA ILE A 83 4.69 11.45 18.39
C ILE A 83 5.70 11.22 19.53
N VAL A 84 5.22 10.85 20.72
CA VAL A 84 6.02 10.59 21.93
C VAL A 84 6.82 9.28 21.92
N SER A 85 6.54 8.34 21.00
CA SER A 85 7.20 7.01 21.03
C SER A 85 8.67 7.04 20.56
N ALA A 86 9.11 8.10 19.88
CA ALA A 86 10.47 8.18 19.36
C ALA A 86 11.53 8.44 20.45
N TYR A 87 11.16 9.03 21.59
CA TYR A 87 12.10 9.29 22.70
C TYR A 87 12.19 8.14 23.71
N ALA A 88 11.21 7.26 23.81
CA ALA A 88 11.21 6.16 24.78
C ALA A 88 12.08 4.96 24.37
N ALA A 89 12.32 4.76 23.06
CA ALA A 89 13.11 3.63 22.57
C ALA A 89 14.64 3.86 22.60
N ALA A 90 15.08 5.10 22.84
CA ALA A 90 16.50 5.47 22.92
C ALA A 90 17.04 5.57 24.36
N ALA A 91 16.22 5.26 25.37
CA ALA A 91 16.54 5.40 26.79
C ALA A 91 16.67 4.06 27.54
N GLY A 92 16.98 2.98 26.82
CA GLY A 92 17.23 1.64 27.39
C GLY A 92 18.64 1.17 27.10
#